data_AF-A0A975I852-F1
#
_entry.id   AF-A0A975I852-F1
#
_cell.length_a   1.000
_cell.length_b   1.000
_cell.length_c   1.000
_cell.angle_alpha   90.00
_cell.angle_beta   90.00
_cell.angle_gamma   90.00
#
_symmetry.space_group_name_H-M   'P 1'
#
loop_
_entity.id
_entity.type
_entity.pdbx_description
1 polymer ?
#
loop_
_entity_poly.entity_id
_entity_poly.type
_entity_poly.pdbx_seq_one_letter_code
_entity_poly.pdbx_strand_id
1 'polypeptide(L)'
;MSEHPDLWLIIVALGLGSFGLRFMFTGLLGSWSMPAIILRHLRYAAVAVLPGLVAPLVLWPSTTDGQIDPARLTAAVVTLGVAMIFKRVLLAIVTGAGTLFLMLYLIA
;
A
#
# COMPACT_ATOMS: atom_id res chain seq x y z
N MET A 1 4.04 28.46 -19.80
CA MET A 1 2.64 28.01 -19.84
C MET A 1 2.69 26.59 -20.37
N SER A 2 2.28 25.57 -19.62
CA SER A 2 2.50 24.16 -20.01
C SER A 2 1.79 23.81 -21.33
N GLU A 3 2.53 23.29 -22.32
CA GLU A 3 2.07 22.90 -23.68
C GLU A 3 1.07 21.72 -23.72
N HIS A 4 0.53 21.30 -22.57
CA HIS A 4 -0.34 20.13 -22.42
C HIS A 4 -1.65 20.52 -21.71
N PRO A 5 -2.67 21.02 -22.44
CA PRO A 5 -3.99 21.32 -21.89
C PRO A 5 -4.65 20.09 -21.24
N ASP A 6 -4.27 18.88 -21.66
CA ASP A 6 -4.74 17.62 -21.09
C ASP A 6 -4.35 17.46 -19.61
N LEU A 7 -3.18 17.96 -19.20
CA LEU A 7 -2.75 17.90 -17.81
C LEU A 7 -3.66 18.72 -16.90
N TRP A 8 -4.05 19.91 -17.34
CA TRP A 8 -4.96 20.77 -16.58
C TRP A 8 -6.34 20.15 -16.47
N LEU A 9 -6.84 19.56 -17.57
CA LEU A 9 -8.11 18.84 -17.56
C LEU A 9 -8.06 17.64 -16.60
N ILE A 10 -6.99 16.86 -16.63
CA ILE A 10 -6.80 15.72 -15.71
C ILE A 10 -6.72 16.22 -14.26
N ILE A 11 -5.93 17.25 -13.96
CA ILE A 11 -5.78 17.79 -12.59
C ILE A 11 -7.14 18.24 -12.05
N VAL A 12 -7.90 19.01 -12.85
CA VAL A 12 -9.24 19.49 -12.45
C VAL A 12 -10.22 18.32 -12.29
N ALA A 13 -10.22 17.37 -13.24
CA ALA A 13 -11.09 16.20 -13.17
C ALA A 13 -10.76 15.30 -11.96
N LEU A 14 -9.48 15.03 -11.70
CA LEU A 14 -9.03 14.24 -10.54
C LEU A 14 -9.35 14.95 -9.23
N GLY A 15 -9.16 16.27 -9.19
CA GLY A 15 -9.49 17.12 -8.04
C GLY A 15 -10.98 17.10 -7.74
N LEU A 16 -11.82 17.31 -8.76
CA LEU A 16 -13.27 17.29 -8.64
C LEU A 16 -13.80 15.90 -8.28
N GLY A 17 -13.26 14.84 -8.89
CA GLY A 17 -13.60 13.46 -8.59
C GLY A 17 -13.24 13.06 -7.15
N SER A 18 -12.04 13.41 -6.69
CA SER A 18 -11.59 13.14 -5.31
C SER A 18 -12.44 13.89 -4.27
N PHE A 19 -12.73 15.17 -4.53
CA PHE A 19 -13.59 15.98 -3.69
C PHE A 19 -15.02 15.45 -3.68
N GLY A 20 -15.58 15.10 -4.85
CA GLY A 20 -16.91 14.54 -5.00
C GLY A 20 -17.08 13.21 -4.26
N LEU A 21 -16.11 12.30 -4.35
CA LEU A 21 -16.11 11.06 -3.57
C LEU A 21 -16.12 11.36 -2.06
N ARG A 22 -15.27 12.26 -1.58
CA ARG A 22 -15.21 12.64 -0.15
C ARG A 22 -16.52 13.28 0.33
N PHE A 23 -17.13 14.09 -0.53
CA PHE A 23 -18.43 14.73 -0.27
C PHE A 23 -19.58 13.71 -0.27
N MET A 24 -19.56 12.70 -1.14
CA MET A 24 -20.54 11.61 -1.10
C MET A 24 -20.53 10.89 0.25
N PHE A 25 -19.35 10.57 0.80
CA PHE A 25 -19.22 9.93 2.11
C PHE A 25 -19.71 10.80 3.28
N THR A 26 -19.37 12.09 3.27
CA THR A 26 -19.65 12.98 4.43
C THR A 26 -21.03 13.65 4.33
N GLY A 27 -21.40 14.11 3.13
CA GLY A 27 -22.61 14.89 2.87
C GLY A 27 -23.84 14.05 2.51
N LEU A 28 -23.69 12.98 1.72
CA LEU A 28 -24.83 12.15 1.28
C LEU A 28 -25.08 10.96 2.22
N LEU A 29 -24.00 10.33 2.70
CA LEU A 29 -24.04 9.16 3.58
C LEU A 29 -24.11 9.52 5.08
N GLY A 30 -23.80 10.78 5.45
CA GLY A 30 -23.75 11.24 6.84
C GLY A 30 -25.11 11.34 7.56
N SER A 31 -26.22 11.37 6.83
CA SER A 31 -27.58 11.37 7.40
C SER A 31 -28.16 9.97 7.61
N TRP A 32 -27.52 8.93 7.08
CA TRP A 32 -27.92 7.54 7.28
C TRP A 32 -27.16 6.95 8.47
N SER A 33 -27.90 6.39 9.45
CA SER A 33 -27.33 5.56 10.50
C SER A 33 -26.68 4.33 9.86
N MET A 34 -25.39 4.42 9.56
CA MET A 34 -24.65 3.39 8.81
C MET A 34 -24.82 2.02 9.47
N PRO A 35 -25.49 1.05 8.82
CA PRO A 35 -25.66 -0.27 9.38
C PRO A 35 -24.31 -0.96 9.56
N ALA A 36 -24.16 -1.73 10.64
CA ALA A 36 -22.89 -2.34 11.05
C ALA A 36 -22.23 -3.20 9.95
N ILE A 37 -23.01 -3.72 8.99
CA ILE A 37 -22.49 -4.44 7.82
C ILE A 37 -21.55 -3.55 6.98
N ILE A 38 -21.94 -2.31 6.69
CA ILE A 38 -21.17 -1.43 5.79
C ILE A 38 -19.87 -0.99 6.48
N LEU A 39 -19.95 -0.63 7.76
CA LEU A 39 -18.78 -0.28 8.57
C LEU A 39 -17.80 -1.45 8.68
N ARG A 40 -18.29 -2.68 8.77
CA ARG A 40 -17.44 -3.88 8.79
C ARG A 40 -16.67 -4.04 7.49
N HIS A 41 -17.29 -3.87 6.32
CA HIS A 41 -16.62 -3.98 5.03
C HIS A 41 -15.63 -2.83 4.78
N LEU A 42 -15.99 -1.58 5.14
CA LEU A 42 -15.08 -0.43 5.07
C LEU A 42 -13.82 -0.63 5.92
N ARG A 43 -13.96 -1.20 7.12
CA ARG A 43 -12.82 -1.49 8.00
C ARG A 43 -11.87 -2.54 7.42
N TYR A 44 -12.37 -3.48 6.61
CA TYR A 44 -11.53 -4.50 5.98
C TYR A 44 -10.87 -4.04 4.68
N ALA A 45 -11.36 -2.98 4.04
CA ALA A 45 -10.78 -2.47 2.79
C ALA A 45 -9.31 -2.09 2.96
N ALA A 46 -8.97 -1.28 3.96
CA ALA A 46 -7.58 -0.88 4.21
C ALA A 46 -6.66 -2.08 4.52
N VAL A 47 -7.14 -3.03 5.32
CA VAL A 47 -6.40 -4.24 5.69
C VAL A 47 -6.22 -5.19 4.49
N ALA A 48 -7.14 -5.21 3.54
CA ALA A 48 -7.05 -6.03 2.34
C ALA A 48 -6.18 -5.38 1.24
N VAL A 49 -6.23 -4.06 1.11
CA VAL A 49 -5.48 -3.32 0.08
C VAL A 49 -3.98 -3.33 0.36
N LEU A 50 -3.55 -3.16 1.62
CA LEU A 50 -2.12 -3.10 1.96
C LEU A 50 -1.35 -4.37 1.52
N PRO A 51 -1.75 -5.59 1.87
CA PRO A 51 -1.11 -6.82 1.36
C PRO A 51 -1.23 -6.96 -0.15
N GLY A 52 -2.37 -6.59 -0.74
CA GLY A 52 -2.59 -6.67 -2.19
C GLY A 52 -1.63 -5.78 -3.00
N LEU A 53 -1.20 -4.65 -2.45
CA LEU A 53 -0.19 -3.80 -3.05
C LEU A 53 1.24 -4.31 -2.81
N VAL A 54 1.52 -4.83 -1.62
CA VAL A 54 2.89 -5.23 -1.23
C VAL A 54 3.30 -6.60 -1.79
N ALA A 55 2.38 -7.57 -1.85
CA ALA A 55 2.66 -8.92 -2.33
C ALA A 55 3.27 -8.98 -3.76
N PRO A 56 2.72 -8.30 -4.78
CA PRO A 56 3.33 -8.32 -6.11
C PRO A 56 4.70 -7.62 -6.14
N LEU A 57 4.90 -6.55 -5.36
CA LEU A 57 6.19 -5.84 -5.28
C LEU A 57 7.32 -6.69 -4.71
N VAL A 58 6.98 -7.66 -3.85
CA VAL A 58 7.93 -8.60 -3.25
C VAL A 58 8.16 -9.81 -4.14
N LEU A 59 7.10 -10.42 -4.69
CA LEU A 59 7.18 -11.68 -5.45
C LEU A 59 7.59 -11.48 -6.91
N TRP A 60 7.10 -10.42 -7.55
CA TRP A 60 7.44 -10.04 -8.92
C TRP A 60 7.89 -8.58 -8.97
N PRO A 61 9.14 -8.30 -8.54
CA PRO A 61 9.68 -6.96 -8.65
C PRO A 61 9.74 -6.58 -10.14
N SER A 62 9.01 -5.52 -10.51
CA SER A 62 9.05 -4.93 -11.86
C SER A 62 10.44 -4.38 -12.21
N THR A 63 11.33 -4.27 -11.23
CA THR A 63 12.72 -3.84 -11.38
C THR A 63 13.66 -4.98 -11.81
N THR A 64 13.22 -6.25 -11.78
CA THR A 64 14.09 -7.42 -11.99
C THR A 64 13.63 -8.32 -13.15
N ASP A 65 12.85 -7.80 -14.11
CA ASP A 65 12.37 -8.55 -15.28
C ASP A 65 11.74 -9.93 -14.95
N GLY A 66 11.06 -10.04 -13.80
CA GLY A 66 10.38 -11.26 -13.37
C GLY A 66 11.27 -12.33 -12.74
N GLN A 67 12.54 -12.04 -12.45
CA GLN A 67 13.39 -12.89 -11.62
C GLN A 67 13.11 -12.65 -10.14
N ILE A 68 12.94 -13.73 -9.39
CA ILE A 68 12.75 -13.68 -7.94
C ILE A 68 14.07 -13.24 -7.31
N ASP A 69 14.10 -12.04 -6.73
CA ASP A 69 15.26 -11.54 -5.98
C ASP A 69 15.29 -12.21 -4.59
N PRO A 70 16.29 -13.08 -4.31
CA PRO A 70 16.41 -13.75 -3.01
C PRO A 70 16.51 -12.77 -1.84
N ALA A 71 17.05 -11.57 -2.05
CA ALA A 71 17.19 -10.55 -1.01
C ALA A 71 15.84 -9.95 -0.59
N ARG A 72 14.95 -9.67 -1.56
CA ARG A 72 13.61 -9.13 -1.28
C ARG A 72 12.70 -10.16 -0.63
N LEU A 73 12.80 -11.42 -1.07
CA LEU A 73 11.97 -12.50 -0.55
C LEU A 73 12.36 -12.84 0.89
N THR A 74 13.66 -12.95 1.19
CA THR A 74 14.14 -13.14 2.58
C THR A 74 13.79 -11.96 3.49
N ALA A 75 13.95 -10.72 3.02
CA ALA A 75 13.55 -9.54 3.79
C ALA A 75 12.05 -9.52 4.09
N ALA A 76 11.20 -9.91 3.13
CA ALA A 76 9.76 -10.00 3.34
C ALA A 76 9.38 -11.09 4.35
N VAL A 77 9.98 -12.28 4.25
CA VAL A 77 9.76 -13.38 5.19
C VAL A 77 10.18 -12.99 6.61
N VAL A 78 11.35 -12.35 6.76
CA VAL A 78 11.82 -11.88 8.07
C VAL A 78 10.92 -10.78 8.62
N THR A 79 10.50 -9.83 7.78
CA THR A 79 9.56 -8.76 8.19
C THR A 79 8.25 -9.35 8.70
N LEU A 80 7.67 -10.31 7.97
CA LEU A 80 6.42 -10.97 8.36
C LEU A 80 6.60 -11.82 9.61
N GLY A 81 7.69 -12.58 9.72
CA GLY A 81 8.00 -13.41 10.89
C GLY A 81 8.16 -12.56 12.17
N VAL A 82 8.93 -11.47 12.09
CA VAL A 82 9.14 -10.55 13.22
C VAL A 82 7.84 -9.82 13.57
N ALA A 83 7.07 -9.37 12.57
CA ALA A 83 5.78 -8.72 12.80
C ALA A 83 4.80 -9.64 13.54
N MET A 84 4.72 -10.92 13.16
CA MET A 84 3.82 -11.90 13.79
C MET A 84 4.24 -12.29 15.20
N ILE A 85 5.54 -12.53 15.42
CA ILE A 85 6.06 -12.98 16.73
C ILE A 85 6.05 -11.83 17.74
N PHE A 86 6.62 -10.69 17.37
CA PHE A 86 6.81 -9.58 18.30
C PHE A 86 5.60 -8.65 18.40
N LYS A 87 4.63 -8.75 17.48
CA LYS A 87 3.45 -7.86 17.38
C LYS A 87 3.84 -6.36 17.42
N ARG A 88 5.06 -6.04 17.00
CA ARG A 88 5.66 -4.70 17.04
C ARG A 88 6.08 -4.29 15.62
N VAL A 89 5.32 -3.36 15.05
CA VAL A 89 5.53 -2.87 13.67
C VAL A 89 6.92 -2.23 13.51
N LEU A 90 7.37 -1.44 14.49
CA LEU A 90 8.69 -0.81 14.46
C LEU A 90 9.83 -1.84 14.40
N LEU A 91 9.73 -2.95 15.14
CA LEU A 91 10.74 -4.01 15.07
C LEU A 91 10.74 -4.66 13.69
N ALA A 92 9.57 -4.95 13.13
CA ALA A 92 9.46 -5.55 11.80
C ALA A 92 10.07 -4.66 10.70
N ILE A 93 9.85 -3.35 10.76
CA ILE A 93 10.43 -2.38 9.80
C ILE A 93 11.96 -2.39 9.91
N VAL A 94 12.50 -2.29 11.13
CA VAL A 94 13.95 -2.23 11.36
C VAL A 94 14.62 -3.54 10.96
N THR A 95 14.04 -4.69 11.33
CA THR A 95 14.61 -6.00 10.96
C THR A 95 14.51 -6.24 9.46
N GLY A 96 13.38 -5.86 8.83
CA GLY A 96 13.17 -6.00 7.39
C GLY A 96 14.15 -5.17 6.56
N ALA A 97 14.29 -3.88 6.90
CA ALA A 97 15.28 -3.00 6.30
C ALA A 97 16.70 -3.53 6.54
N GLY A 98 17.01 -3.94 7.78
CA GLY A 98 18.29 -4.52 8.15
C GLY A 98 18.63 -5.77 7.32
N THR A 99 17.67 -6.68 7.14
CA THR A 99 17.87 -7.87 6.29
C THR A 99 18.07 -7.55 4.83
N LEU A 100 17.35 -6.56 4.29
CA LEU A 100 17.50 -6.15 2.90
C LEU A 100 18.89 -5.55 2.68
N PHE A 101 19.34 -4.64 3.55
CA PHE A 101 20.69 -4.07 3.48
C PHE A 101 21.79 -5.11 3.66
N LEU A 102 21.62 -6.04 4.61
CA LEU A 102 22.60 -7.09 4.87
C LEU A 102 22.71 -8.05 3.69
N MET A 103 21.59 -8.42 3.07
CA MET A 103 21.59 -9.31 1.90
C MET A 103 22.09 -8.62 0.64
N LEU A 104 21.79 -7.33 0.46
CA LEU A 104 22.35 -6.51 -0.62
C LEU A 104 23.87 -6.38 -0.45
N TYR A 105 24.37 -6.20 0.78
CA TYR A 105 25.80 -6.16 1.07
C TYR A 105 26.50 -7.52 0.85
N LEU A 106 25.82 -8.64 1.07
CA LEU A 106 26.38 -9.98 0.84
C LEU A 106 26.41 -10.38 -0.65
N ILE A 107 25.54 -9.78 -1.46
CA ILE A 107 25.36 -10.11 -2.90
C ILE A 107 26.05 -9.10 -3.82
N ALA A 108 26.38 -7.90 -3.32
CA ALA A 108 27.19 -6.89 -4.02
C ALA A 108 28.68 -7.25 -4.07
#